data_AF-G4CZ59-F1
#
_entry.id   AF-G4CZ59-F1
#
_cell.length_a   1.000
_cell.length_b   1.000
_cell.length_c   1.000
_cell.angle_alpha   90.00
_cell.angle_beta   90.00
_cell.angle_gamma   90.00
#
_symmetry.space_group_name_H-M   'P 1'
#
loop_
_entity.id
_entity.type
_entity.pdbx_description
1 polymer ?
#
loop_
_entity_poly.entity_id
_entity_poly.type
_entity_poly.pdbx_seq_one_letter_code
_entity_poly.pdbx_strand_id
1 'polypeptide(L)'
;MITRLLAVPAALAASAAFTVVPAQAAAPAQAANPTTIGASCANIGETGQTITRTRSYFDGSAGTWTISNYNDDPLPITRTITETKTKTWNVSAGVDFPILDLIHVTFSTSYTDSQSYEVGDTVGPYNLAPGKTAVLRAGWVVSDFRGQHTVCGADHTWKANGGEFTASLPKERHIAISTRDNDPSLEA
;
A
#
# COMPACT_ATOMS: atom_id res chain seq x y z
N MET A 1 -21.80 82.37 32.18
CA MET A 1 -22.58 81.12 32.16
C MET A 1 -21.94 80.19 31.15
N ILE A 2 -21.26 79.15 31.63
CA ILE A 2 -20.48 78.21 30.80
C ILE A 2 -21.38 77.00 30.52
N THR A 3 -21.79 76.83 29.26
CA THR A 3 -22.59 75.70 28.79
C THR A 3 -21.67 74.50 28.59
N ARG A 4 -21.90 73.43 29.37
CA ARG A 4 -21.23 72.13 29.20
C ARG A 4 -21.81 71.40 27.98
N LEU A 5 -20.99 71.15 26.96
CA LEU A 5 -21.29 70.17 25.92
C LEU A 5 -20.62 68.84 26.28
N LEU A 6 -21.45 67.82 26.50
CA LEU A 6 -21.05 66.43 26.67
C LEU A 6 -20.61 65.86 25.30
N ALA A 7 -19.34 65.48 25.18
CA ALA A 7 -18.85 64.74 24.02
C ALA A 7 -19.15 63.24 24.20
N VAL A 8 -19.98 62.69 23.31
CA VAL A 8 -20.26 61.26 23.19
C VAL A 8 -19.15 60.64 22.32
N PRO A 9 -18.41 59.61 22.76
CA PRO A 9 -17.48 58.93 21.88
C PRO A 9 -18.25 58.02 20.91
N ALA A 10 -18.16 58.32 19.61
CA ALA A 10 -18.59 57.43 18.55
C ALA A 10 -17.61 56.25 18.47
N ALA A 11 -18.05 55.06 18.88
CA ALA A 11 -17.30 53.83 18.68
C ALA A 11 -17.26 53.50 17.18
N LEU A 12 -16.09 53.63 16.55
CA LEU A 12 -15.85 53.06 15.22
C LEU A 12 -15.83 51.53 15.33
N ALA A 13 -16.88 50.89 14.82
CA ALA A 13 -16.86 49.46 14.57
C ALA A 13 -15.96 49.19 13.35
N ALA A 14 -14.75 48.69 13.59
CA ALA A 14 -13.88 48.17 12.53
C ALA A 14 -14.44 46.83 12.04
N SER A 15 -15.15 46.84 10.92
CA SER A 15 -15.53 45.63 10.19
C SER A 15 -14.26 44.98 9.62
N ALA A 16 -13.77 43.93 10.29
CA ALA A 16 -12.76 43.06 9.74
C ALA A 16 -13.34 42.33 8.53
N ALA A 17 -12.99 42.77 7.32
CA ALA A 17 -13.27 42.04 6.10
C ALA A 17 -12.38 40.80 6.08
N PHE A 18 -12.96 39.64 6.37
CA PHE A 18 -12.32 38.36 6.12
C PHE A 18 -12.22 38.17 4.61
N THR A 19 -11.04 38.42 4.04
CA THR A 19 -10.74 38.00 2.66
C THR A 19 -10.62 36.48 2.67
N VAL A 20 -11.66 35.80 2.20
CA VAL A 20 -11.61 34.37 1.93
C VAL A 20 -10.63 34.19 0.78
N VAL A 21 -9.40 33.75 1.08
CA VAL A 21 -8.44 33.37 0.05
C VAL A 21 -9.03 32.13 -0.62
N PRO A 22 -9.33 32.14 -1.93
CA PRO A 22 -9.83 30.95 -2.58
C PRO A 22 -8.75 29.88 -2.48
N ALA A 23 -9.12 28.69 -2.01
CA ALA A 23 -8.24 27.54 -2.10
C ALA A 23 -7.88 27.36 -3.58
N GLN A 24 -6.60 27.52 -3.93
CA GLN A 24 -6.12 27.18 -5.26
C GLN A 24 -6.49 25.71 -5.50
N ALA A 25 -7.28 25.45 -6.53
CA ALA A 25 -7.58 24.08 -6.93
C ALA A 25 -6.25 23.34 -7.18
N ALA A 26 -6.06 22.18 -6.56
CA ALA A 26 -4.92 21.33 -6.86
C ALA A 26 -4.92 21.04 -8.38
N ALA A 27 -3.74 21.10 -9.00
CA ALA A 27 -3.61 20.74 -10.41
C ALA A 27 -4.18 19.32 -10.62
N PRO A 28 -4.84 19.06 -11.77
CA PRO A 28 -5.38 17.74 -12.05
C PRO A 28 -4.24 16.71 -12.04
N ALA A 29 -4.51 15.56 -11.42
CA ALA A 29 -3.55 14.47 -11.38
C ALA A 29 -3.17 14.05 -12.81
N GLN A 30 -1.88 13.87 -13.07
CA GLN A 30 -1.41 13.41 -14.37
C GLN A 30 -1.87 11.96 -14.58
N ALA A 31 -2.28 11.60 -15.80
CA ALA A 31 -2.60 10.21 -16.14
C ALA A 31 -1.37 9.30 -16.02
N ALA A 32 -1.59 8.02 -15.71
CA ALA A 32 -0.52 7.03 -15.72
C ALA A 32 0.00 6.82 -17.15
N ASN A 33 1.28 7.09 -17.37
CA ASN A 33 1.98 6.88 -18.63
C ASN A 33 3.26 6.07 -18.34
N PRO A 34 3.22 4.73 -18.41
CA PRO A 34 4.39 3.91 -18.11
C PRO A 34 5.49 4.11 -19.14
N THR A 35 6.69 4.44 -18.66
CA THR A 35 7.88 4.66 -19.48
C THR A 35 9.04 3.79 -19.01
N THR A 36 10.14 3.82 -19.76
CA THR A 36 11.40 3.20 -19.35
C THR A 36 12.54 4.18 -19.64
N ILE A 37 13.22 4.65 -18.60
CA ILE A 37 14.38 5.54 -18.73
C ILE A 37 15.40 4.92 -19.70
N GLY A 38 15.85 5.72 -20.67
CA GLY A 38 16.78 5.32 -21.73
C GLY A 38 16.11 4.73 -22.97
N ALA A 39 14.84 4.32 -22.92
CA ALA A 39 14.11 3.88 -24.11
C ALA A 39 13.73 5.08 -25.00
N SER A 40 13.50 4.81 -26.29
CA SER A 40 13.09 5.83 -27.25
C SER A 40 11.69 6.38 -26.96
N CYS A 41 11.46 7.65 -27.24
CA CYS A 41 10.18 8.34 -27.10
C CYS A 41 9.88 9.20 -28.33
N ALA A 42 8.60 9.31 -28.68
CA ALA A 42 8.18 9.97 -29.92
C ALA A 42 8.15 11.50 -29.79
N ASN A 43 7.59 12.01 -28.70
CA ASN A 43 7.28 13.44 -28.55
C ASN A 43 8.16 14.06 -27.48
N ILE A 44 9.08 14.95 -27.88
CA ILE A 44 9.92 15.70 -26.95
C ILE A 44 9.05 16.49 -25.96
N GLY A 45 9.40 16.43 -24.68
CA GLY A 45 8.65 17.08 -23.59
C GLY A 45 7.45 16.30 -23.07
N GLU A 46 7.07 15.18 -23.70
CA GLU A 46 6.08 14.25 -23.14
C GLU A 46 6.56 13.76 -21.78
N THR A 47 5.65 13.62 -20.82
CA THR A 47 5.96 13.18 -19.45
C THR A 47 5.34 11.80 -19.18
N GLY A 48 5.97 11.05 -18.28
CA GLY A 48 5.45 9.76 -17.82
C GLY A 48 6.17 9.26 -16.58
N GLN A 49 6.01 7.99 -16.23
CA GLN A 49 6.55 7.41 -15.02
C GLN A 49 7.23 6.07 -15.31
N THR A 50 8.49 5.94 -14.89
CA THR A 50 9.16 4.64 -14.85
C THR A 50 8.98 4.05 -13.47
N ILE A 51 8.57 2.78 -13.39
CA ILE A 51 8.37 2.07 -12.13
C ILE A 51 9.03 0.70 -12.19
N THR A 52 9.62 0.30 -11.07
CA THR A 52 10.28 -0.99 -10.91
C THR A 52 9.79 -1.65 -9.63
N ARG A 53 9.63 -2.97 -9.66
CA ARG A 53 9.36 -3.76 -8.46
C ARG A 53 10.69 -4.08 -7.80
N THR A 54 10.87 -3.67 -6.56
CA THR A 54 12.13 -3.84 -5.83
C THR A 54 12.14 -5.09 -4.96
N ARG A 55 10.97 -5.50 -4.46
CA ARG A 55 10.84 -6.66 -3.59
C ARG A 55 9.45 -7.28 -3.72
N SER A 56 9.37 -8.59 -3.58
CA SER A 56 8.12 -9.31 -3.27
C SER A 56 8.36 -10.18 -2.06
N TYR A 57 7.44 -10.15 -1.09
CA TYR A 57 7.58 -10.88 0.17
C TYR A 57 6.23 -11.33 0.73
N PHE A 58 6.27 -12.33 1.60
CA PHE A 58 5.08 -12.80 2.32
C PHE A 58 4.96 -12.08 3.66
N ASP A 59 3.83 -11.41 3.86
CA ASP A 59 3.42 -10.80 5.12
C ASP A 59 2.40 -11.73 5.81
N GLY A 60 2.89 -12.59 6.71
CA GLY A 60 2.10 -13.59 7.45
C GLY A 60 1.34 -13.06 8.66
N SER A 61 1.03 -11.77 8.70
CA SER A 61 0.41 -11.12 9.86
C SER A 61 -1.10 -11.35 10.02
N ALA A 62 -1.75 -12.04 9.08
CA ALA A 62 -3.19 -12.30 9.18
C ALA A 62 -3.51 -13.39 10.23
N GLY A 63 -2.60 -14.36 10.41
CA GLY A 63 -2.75 -15.41 11.42
C GLY A 63 -1.57 -16.36 11.42
N THR A 64 -1.22 -16.91 12.59
CA THR A 64 -0.16 -17.91 12.74
C THR A 64 -0.60 -19.00 13.71
N TRP A 65 -0.43 -20.26 13.32
CA TRP A 65 -0.74 -21.41 14.16
C TRP A 65 0.40 -22.43 14.08
N THR A 66 0.80 -22.96 15.24
CA THR A 66 1.74 -24.07 15.34
C THR A 66 0.97 -25.30 15.81
N ILE A 67 1.08 -26.41 15.08
CA ILE A 67 0.40 -27.66 15.39
C ILE A 67 1.41 -28.79 15.29
N SER A 68 1.48 -29.62 16.32
CA SER A 68 2.31 -30.83 16.33
C SER A 68 1.43 -32.05 16.23
N ASN A 69 1.79 -32.99 15.35
CA ASN A 69 1.17 -34.30 15.27
C ASN A 69 2.07 -35.33 15.93
N TYR A 70 1.70 -35.76 17.14
CA TYR A 70 2.35 -36.85 17.88
C TYR A 70 1.63 -38.19 17.72
N ASN A 71 0.59 -38.26 16.88
CA ASN A 71 -0.10 -39.51 16.59
C ASN A 71 0.64 -40.28 15.49
N ASP A 72 0.32 -41.57 15.36
CA ASP A 72 0.84 -42.45 14.31
C ASP A 72 0.13 -42.26 12.95
N ASP A 73 -0.98 -41.51 12.93
CA ASP A 73 -1.79 -41.23 11.74
C ASP A 73 -1.70 -39.77 11.30
N PRO A 74 -1.87 -39.45 9.99
CA PRO A 74 -1.95 -38.07 9.52
C PRO A 74 -3.07 -37.28 10.20
N LEU A 75 -2.75 -36.07 10.67
CA LEU A 75 -3.68 -35.17 11.33
C LEU A 75 -4.23 -34.13 10.34
N PRO A 76 -5.54 -34.15 10.01
CA PRO A 76 -6.15 -33.08 9.22
C PRO A 76 -6.24 -31.79 10.04
N ILE A 77 -5.64 -30.72 9.54
CA ILE A 77 -5.61 -29.42 10.19
C ILE A 77 -6.40 -28.39 9.39
N THR A 78 -7.35 -27.75 10.08
CA THR A 78 -8.13 -26.62 9.60
C THR A 78 -8.07 -25.52 10.65
N ARG A 79 -7.88 -24.27 10.22
CA ARG A 79 -7.86 -23.10 11.10
C ARG A 79 -8.79 -22.02 10.57
N THR A 80 -9.21 -21.14 11.47
CA THR A 80 -10.16 -20.08 11.15
C THR A 80 -9.57 -18.75 11.59
N ILE A 81 -9.76 -17.73 10.75
CA ILE A 81 -9.43 -16.35 11.08
C ILE A 81 -10.43 -15.85 12.12
N THR A 82 -9.93 -15.43 13.30
CA THR A 82 -10.76 -15.01 14.43
C THR A 82 -11.03 -13.51 14.45
N GLU A 83 -10.24 -12.72 13.73
CA GLU A 83 -10.36 -11.27 13.64
C GLU A 83 -10.17 -10.85 12.18
N THR A 84 -10.99 -9.92 11.68
CA THR A 84 -10.77 -9.34 10.36
C THR A 84 -9.41 -8.64 10.34
N LYS A 85 -8.57 -9.00 9.36
CA LYS A 85 -7.27 -8.37 9.14
C LYS A 85 -7.24 -7.82 7.72
N THR A 86 -6.88 -6.56 7.60
CA THR A 86 -6.81 -5.86 6.31
C THR A 86 -5.39 -5.41 6.03
N LYS A 87 -4.90 -5.71 4.83
CA LYS A 87 -3.67 -5.13 4.30
C LYS A 87 -4.03 -4.04 3.29
N THR A 88 -3.69 -2.81 3.64
CA THR A 88 -3.86 -1.64 2.77
C THR A 88 -2.52 -1.30 2.13
N TRP A 89 -2.56 -0.77 0.91
CA TRP A 89 -1.39 -0.22 0.25
C TRP A 89 -0.81 0.95 1.04
N ASN A 90 0.47 1.24 0.80
CA ASN A 90 1.13 2.44 1.30
C ASN A 90 1.90 3.10 0.17
N VAL A 91 1.73 4.40 0.00
CA VAL A 91 2.39 5.20 -1.05
C VAL A 91 3.12 6.37 -0.40
N SER A 92 4.25 6.79 -0.96
CA SER A 92 4.92 8.01 -0.50
C SER A 92 4.03 9.23 -0.75
N ALA A 93 4.02 10.17 0.20
CA ALA A 93 3.32 11.45 0.04
C ALA A 93 3.88 12.23 -1.16
N GLY A 94 3.01 12.96 -1.86
CA GLY A 94 3.41 13.82 -3.00
C GLY A 94 3.35 13.14 -4.38
N VAL A 95 2.65 12.01 -4.52
CA VAL A 95 2.32 11.43 -5.82
C VAL A 95 1.12 12.17 -6.42
N ASP A 96 1.27 12.67 -7.64
CA ASP A 96 0.29 13.46 -8.40
C ASP A 96 -0.35 12.68 -9.56
N PHE A 97 -0.28 11.35 -9.56
CA PHE A 97 -0.84 10.47 -10.59
C PHE A 97 -1.45 9.18 -9.98
N PRO A 98 -2.33 8.44 -10.71
CA PRO A 98 -2.93 7.21 -10.20
C PRO A 98 -1.92 6.04 -10.26
N ILE A 99 -1.18 5.86 -9.17
CA ILE A 99 -0.12 4.84 -9.09
C ILE A 99 -0.62 3.39 -9.18
N LEU A 100 -1.86 3.11 -8.77
CA LEU A 100 -2.46 1.78 -8.94
C LEU A 100 -2.62 1.43 -10.42
N ASP A 101 -3.12 2.38 -11.23
CA ASP A 101 -3.26 2.21 -12.68
C ASP A 101 -1.90 2.00 -13.34
N LEU A 102 -0.89 2.77 -12.93
CA LEU A 102 0.48 2.59 -13.40
C LEU A 102 0.98 1.16 -13.14
N ILE A 103 0.74 0.61 -11.95
CA ILE A 103 1.13 -0.76 -11.58
C ILE A 103 0.31 -1.80 -12.35
N HIS A 104 -0.98 -1.56 -12.58
CA HIS A 104 -1.85 -2.46 -13.35
C HIS A 104 -1.38 -2.59 -14.79
N VAL A 105 -1.09 -1.46 -15.44
CA VAL A 105 -0.61 -1.44 -16.83
C VAL A 105 0.81 -2.00 -16.93
N THR A 106 1.69 -1.71 -15.97
CA THR A 106 3.10 -2.12 -16.04
C THR A 106 3.34 -3.57 -15.62
N PHE A 107 2.61 -4.07 -14.61
CA PHE A 107 2.91 -5.36 -13.99
C PHE A 107 1.74 -6.34 -14.02
N SER A 108 0.61 -5.99 -13.40
CA SER A 108 -0.54 -6.89 -13.26
C SER A 108 -1.71 -6.19 -12.58
N THR A 109 -2.93 -6.48 -13.02
CA THR A 109 -4.18 -6.06 -12.38
C THR A 109 -4.48 -6.77 -11.06
N SER A 110 -3.69 -7.80 -10.67
CA SER A 110 -3.87 -8.49 -9.39
C SER A 110 -3.50 -7.64 -8.18
N TYR A 111 -2.71 -6.57 -8.36
CA TYR A 111 -2.41 -5.66 -7.25
C TYR A 111 -3.65 -4.86 -6.87
N THR A 112 -3.88 -4.67 -5.57
CA THR A 112 -5.01 -3.89 -5.08
C THR A 112 -4.58 -2.86 -4.05
N ASP A 113 -5.43 -1.88 -3.81
CA ASP A 113 -5.28 -0.88 -2.75
C ASP A 113 -5.57 -1.48 -1.36
N SER A 114 -6.39 -2.53 -1.29
CA SER A 114 -6.67 -3.27 -0.06
C SER A 114 -7.01 -4.75 -0.31
N GLN A 115 -6.72 -5.61 0.67
CA GLN A 115 -7.23 -6.99 0.75
C GLN A 115 -7.45 -7.39 2.20
N SER A 116 -8.50 -8.18 2.45
CA SER A 116 -8.89 -8.58 3.80
C SER A 116 -9.05 -10.10 3.93
N TYR A 117 -8.70 -10.61 5.10
CA TYR A 117 -9.27 -11.85 5.63
C TYR A 117 -10.39 -11.47 6.58
N GLU A 118 -11.53 -12.11 6.43
CA GLU A 118 -12.69 -11.86 7.29
C GLU A 118 -12.78 -12.88 8.43
N VAL A 119 -13.49 -12.51 9.49
CA VAL A 119 -13.83 -13.44 10.57
C VAL A 119 -14.57 -14.64 9.98
N GLY A 120 -14.10 -15.84 10.29
CA GLY A 120 -14.69 -17.08 9.76
C GLY A 120 -13.99 -17.64 8.51
N ASP A 121 -13.09 -16.88 7.87
CA ASP A 121 -12.31 -17.40 6.74
C ASP A 121 -11.52 -18.64 7.17
N THR A 122 -11.60 -19.69 6.35
CA THR A 122 -11.02 -21.00 6.65
C THR A 122 -9.68 -21.20 5.94
N VAL A 123 -8.69 -21.72 6.68
CA VAL A 123 -7.35 -22.05 6.21
C VAL A 123 -7.16 -23.57 6.31
N GLY A 124 -7.03 -24.24 5.17
CA GLY A 124 -6.95 -25.70 5.06
C GLY A 124 -8.15 -26.33 4.35
N PRO A 125 -8.33 -27.66 4.42
CA PRO A 125 -7.56 -28.60 5.24
C PRO A 125 -6.17 -28.92 4.69
N TYR A 126 -5.21 -29.18 5.58
CA TYR A 126 -3.92 -29.78 5.26
C TYR A 126 -3.71 -31.05 6.08
N ASN A 127 -3.09 -32.09 5.51
CA ASN A 127 -2.76 -33.29 6.28
C ASN A 127 -1.34 -33.18 6.81
N LEU A 128 -1.20 -33.12 8.14
CA LEU A 128 0.09 -33.10 8.81
C LEU A 128 0.53 -34.55 9.10
N ALA A 129 1.65 -34.95 8.51
CA ALA A 129 2.20 -36.29 8.71
C ALA A 129 2.52 -36.57 10.20
N PRO A 130 2.51 -37.85 10.62
CA PRO A 130 3.00 -38.30 11.93
C PRO A 130 4.40 -37.77 12.25
N GLY A 131 4.65 -37.43 13.51
CA GLY A 131 5.96 -36.98 13.98
C GLY A 131 6.39 -35.59 13.49
N LYS A 132 5.47 -34.81 12.90
CA LYS A 132 5.76 -33.48 12.35
C LYS A 132 5.04 -32.38 13.12
N THR A 133 5.70 -31.22 13.19
CA THR A 133 5.12 -29.94 13.61
C THR A 133 4.98 -29.01 12.42
N ALA A 134 3.76 -28.55 12.13
CA ALA A 134 3.48 -27.52 11.15
C ALA A 134 3.41 -26.13 11.77
N VAL A 135 3.90 -25.14 11.04
CA VAL A 135 3.64 -23.72 11.26
C VAL A 135 2.87 -23.21 10.05
N LEU A 136 1.61 -22.83 10.26
CA LEU A 136 0.70 -22.30 9.27
C LEU A 136 0.61 -20.80 9.47
N ARG A 137 0.77 -20.05 8.39
CA ARG A 137 0.71 -18.59 8.40
C ARG A 137 -0.24 -18.14 7.30
N ALA A 138 -1.26 -17.38 7.68
CA ALA A 138 -2.12 -16.68 6.75
C ALA A 138 -1.61 -15.24 6.57
N GLY A 139 -1.69 -14.74 5.35
CA GLY A 139 -1.11 -13.45 5.04
C GLY A 139 -1.33 -13.02 3.60
N TRP A 140 -0.47 -12.14 3.13
CA TRP A 140 -0.50 -11.61 1.77
C TRP A 140 0.87 -11.71 1.11
N VAL A 141 0.89 -11.93 -0.20
CA VAL A 141 2.06 -11.58 -1.00
C VAL A 141 1.99 -10.07 -1.25
N VAL A 142 2.99 -9.36 -0.75
CA VAL A 142 3.12 -7.91 -0.90
C VAL A 142 4.29 -7.62 -1.83
N SER A 143 4.19 -6.57 -2.63
CA SER A 143 5.33 -6.08 -3.42
C SER A 143 5.62 -4.62 -3.14
N ASP A 144 6.90 -4.30 -3.08
CA ASP A 144 7.40 -2.94 -2.99
C ASP A 144 7.86 -2.46 -4.36
N PHE A 145 7.65 -1.18 -4.61
CA PHE A 145 7.93 -0.51 -5.85
C PHE A 145 8.71 0.78 -5.59
N ARG A 146 9.57 1.11 -6.55
CA ARG A 146 10.21 2.42 -6.69
C ARG A 146 9.92 2.95 -8.07
N GLY A 147 9.60 4.24 -8.16
CA GLY A 147 9.42 4.88 -9.44
C GLY A 147 9.90 6.33 -9.46
N GLN A 148 9.87 6.89 -10.66
CA GLN A 148 10.52 8.15 -11.01
C GLN A 148 9.70 8.81 -12.12
N HIS A 149 9.43 10.11 -11.99
CA HIS A 149 8.89 10.86 -13.13
C HIS A 149 9.92 10.97 -14.24
N THR A 150 9.43 10.95 -15.47
CA THR A 150 10.26 10.99 -16.66
C THR A 150 9.75 12.02 -17.65
N VAL A 151 10.66 12.49 -18.49
CA VAL A 151 10.37 13.38 -19.61
C VAL A 151 11.10 12.88 -20.85
N CYS A 152 10.48 12.99 -22.01
CA CYS A 152 11.11 12.70 -23.28
C CYS A 152 12.12 13.81 -23.61
N GLY A 153 13.41 13.48 -23.57
CA GLY A 153 14.50 14.41 -23.83
C GLY A 153 14.60 14.80 -25.30
N ALA A 154 15.39 15.85 -25.57
CA ALA A 154 15.66 16.31 -26.94
C ALA A 154 16.35 15.25 -27.83
N ASP A 155 16.97 14.24 -27.22
CA ASP A 155 17.58 13.10 -27.91
C ASP A 155 16.58 11.96 -28.20
N HIS A 156 15.26 12.22 -28.05
CA HIS A 156 14.20 11.23 -28.21
C HIS A 156 14.36 10.01 -27.28
N THR A 157 14.88 10.21 -26.07
CA THR A 157 14.89 9.17 -25.05
C THR A 157 14.28 9.63 -23.73
N TRP A 158 13.62 8.71 -23.02
CA TRP A 158 13.07 8.99 -21.70
C TRP A 158 14.19 9.25 -20.68
N LYS A 159 14.14 10.40 -19.99
CA LYS A 159 15.07 10.78 -18.93
C LYS A 159 14.33 10.95 -17.61
N ALA A 160 15.03 10.76 -16.49
CA ALA A 160 14.49 11.11 -15.18
C ALA A 160 14.23 12.62 -15.08
N ASN A 161 13.13 13.00 -14.42
CA ASN A 161 12.68 14.38 -14.24
C ASN A 161 12.36 14.71 -12.76
N GLY A 162 13.01 14.03 -11.81
CA GLY A 162 12.71 14.20 -10.38
C GLY A 162 11.41 13.54 -9.92
N GLY A 163 11.01 13.77 -8.68
CA GLY A 163 9.80 13.17 -8.10
C GLY A 163 9.89 11.64 -8.00
N GLU A 164 10.87 11.15 -7.24
CA GLU A 164 10.89 9.73 -6.86
C GLU A 164 9.71 9.40 -5.96
N PHE A 165 9.16 8.20 -6.11
CA PHE A 165 8.08 7.70 -5.26
C PHE A 165 8.29 6.23 -4.91
N THR A 166 7.65 5.82 -3.82
CA THR A 166 7.61 4.43 -3.38
C THR A 166 6.19 3.98 -3.16
N ALA A 167 5.95 2.69 -3.35
CA ALA A 167 4.67 2.09 -3.03
C ALA A 167 4.85 0.66 -2.54
N SER A 168 3.96 0.22 -1.65
CA SER A 168 3.86 -1.16 -1.19
C SER A 168 2.42 -1.60 -1.34
N LEU A 169 2.15 -2.62 -2.17
CA LEU A 169 0.80 -3.07 -2.48
C LEU A 169 0.63 -4.57 -2.22
N PRO A 170 -0.50 -5.01 -1.63
CA PRO A 170 -0.88 -6.41 -1.63
C PRO A 170 -1.22 -6.88 -3.04
N LYS A 171 -0.74 -8.07 -3.40
CA LYS A 171 -1.05 -8.75 -4.66
C LYS A 171 -2.13 -9.80 -4.48
N GLU A 172 -2.00 -10.63 -3.45
CA GLU A 172 -2.95 -11.71 -3.19
C GLU A 172 -2.93 -12.09 -1.72
N ARG A 173 -4.06 -12.64 -1.26
CA ARG A 173 -4.12 -13.47 -0.05
C ARG A 173 -3.33 -14.75 -0.29
N HIS A 174 -2.55 -15.16 0.69
CA HIS A 174 -1.66 -16.31 0.61
C HIS A 174 -1.57 -17.06 1.93
N ILE A 175 -1.46 -18.39 1.85
CA ILE A 175 -1.25 -19.27 3.00
C ILE A 175 0.10 -19.96 2.84
N ALA A 176 0.98 -19.80 3.83
CA ALA A 176 2.25 -20.49 3.89
C ALA A 176 2.22 -21.57 4.97
N ILE A 177 2.59 -22.79 4.61
CA ILE A 177 2.79 -23.90 5.55
C ILE A 177 4.24 -24.36 5.50
N SER A 178 4.84 -24.53 6.68
CA SER A 178 6.17 -25.13 6.83
C SER A 178 6.11 -26.21 7.89
N THR A 179 6.80 -27.33 7.67
CA THR A 179 6.85 -28.44 8.62
C THR A 179 8.28 -28.69 9.10
N ARG A 180 8.41 -29.13 10.35
CA ARG A 180 9.65 -29.64 10.95
C ARG A 180 9.37 -30.93 11.70
N ASP A 181 10.40 -31.70 12.00
CA ASP A 181 10.29 -32.83 12.91
C ASP A 181 9.89 -32.36 14.31
N ASN A 182 9.12 -33.19 15.02
CA ASN A 182 8.86 -32.97 16.44
C ASN A 182 10.17 -33.06 17.23
N ASP A 183 10.25 -32.32 18.32
CA ASP A 183 11.36 -32.44 19.25
C ASP A 183 11.09 -33.66 20.17
N PRO A 184 11.92 -34.72 20.12
CA PRO A 184 11.72 -35.92 20.94
C PRO A 184 11.86 -35.66 22.45
N SER A 185 12.38 -34.50 22.86
CA SER A 185 12.49 -34.13 24.29
C SER A 185 11.18 -33.64 24.91
N LEU A 186 10.13 -33.40 24.12
CA LEU A 186 8.83 -32.92 24.59
C LEU A 186 7.79 -34.04 24.78
N GLU A 187 8.19 -35.31 24.64
CA GLU A 187 7.33 -36.49 24.83
C GLU A 187 7.29 -37.00 26.29
N ALA A 188 7.68 -36.16 27.26
CA ALA A 188 7.73 -36.49 28.69
C ALA A 188 6.42 -36.25 29.43
#